data_AF-A0A821MN88-F1
#
_entry.id   AF-A0A821MN88-F1
#
_cell.length_a   1.000
_cell.length_b   1.000
_cell.length_c   1.000
_cell.angle_alpha   90.00
_cell.angle_beta   90.00
_cell.angle_gamma   90.00
#
_symmetry.space_group_name_H-M   'P 1'
#
loop_
_entity.id
_entity.type
_entity.pdbx_description
1 polymer ?
#
loop_
_entity_poly.entity_id
_entity_poly.type
_entity_poly.pdbx_seq_one_letter_code
_entity_poly.pdbx_strand_id
1 'polypeptide(L)'
;NIVIDDSMAKKIHNSLDLLEKCQDNNQHNDCQQGRLLADQVFFDPSLLKLLYFPDDQKFAIYVPLFLPMGAPLAWTLFNDIKFLINIVKKNR
;
A
#
# COMPACT_ATOMS: atom_id res chain seq x y z
N ASN A 1 -11.60 7.10 0.08
CA ASN A 1 -11.42 7.88 -1.16
C ASN A 1 -10.36 7.16 -1.98
N ILE A 2 -10.70 6.66 -3.16
CA ILE A 2 -9.71 6.08 -4.07
C ILE A 2 -9.15 7.26 -4.86
N VAL A 3 -7.92 7.69 -4.54
CA VAL A 3 -7.24 8.73 -5.30
C VAL A 3 -6.54 8.04 -6.45
N ILE A 4 -7.20 8.02 -7.61
CA ILE A 4 -6.55 7.63 -8.86
C ILE A 4 -5.70 8.83 -9.29
N ASP A 5 -4.42 8.58 -9.55
CA ASP A 5 -3.52 9.62 -10.03
C ASP A 5 -3.99 10.13 -11.40
N ASP A 6 -4.01 11.46 -11.60
CA ASP A 6 -4.49 12.09 -12.84
C ASP A 6 -3.72 11.61 -14.08
N SER A 7 -2.44 11.27 -13.91
CA SER A 7 -1.63 10.69 -14.98
C SER A 7 -2.09 9.29 -15.35
N MET A 8 -2.60 8.51 -14.38
CA MET A 8 -3.14 7.17 -14.60
C MET A 8 -4.49 7.23 -15.29
N ALA A 9 -5.38 8.13 -14.84
CA ALA A 9 -6.66 8.36 -15.48
C ALA A 9 -6.47 8.69 -16.97
N LYS A 10 -5.51 9.57 -17.29
CA LYS A 10 -5.19 9.92 -18.67
C LYS A 10 -4.68 8.73 -19.50
N LYS A 11 -3.86 7.85 -18.93
CA LYS A 11 -3.37 6.63 -19.61
C LYS A 11 -4.50 5.63 -19.88
N ILE A 12 -5.45 5.47 -18.95
CA ILE A 12 -6.65 4.64 -19.13
C ILE A 12 -7.50 5.18 -20.26
N HIS A 13 -7.77 6.48 -20.28
CA HIS A 13 -8.56 7.09 -21.36
C HIS A 13 -7.88 6.92 -22.71
N ASN A 14 -6.55 7.09 -22.78
CA ASN A 14 -5.81 6.89 -24.03
C ASN A 14 -5.80 5.42 -24.48
N SER A 15 -5.69 4.45 -23.57
CA SER A 15 -5.74 3.04 -23.95
C SER A 15 -7.12 2.64 -24.47
N LEU A 16 -8.19 3.16 -23.85
CA LEU A 16 -9.57 2.94 -24.29
C LEU A 16 -9.84 3.58 -25.65
N ASP A 17 -9.40 4.82 -25.88
CA ASP A 17 -9.56 5.52 -27.16
C ASP A 17 -8.84 4.78 -28.31
N LEU A 18 -7.66 4.20 -28.06
CA LEU A 18 -6.94 3.39 -29.05
C LEU A 18 -7.64 2.05 -29.32
N LEU A 19 -8.21 1.41 -28.30
CA LEU A 19 -8.96 0.17 -28.45
C LEU A 19 -10.28 0.39 -29.19
N GLU A 20 -10.98 1.49 -28.92
CA GLU A 20 -12.20 1.90 -29.62
C GLU A 20 -11.93 2.18 -31.10
N LYS A 21 -10.87 2.96 -31.39
CA LYS A 21 -10.42 3.20 -32.77
C LYS A 21 -10.02 1.93 -33.50
N CYS A 22 -9.41 0.98 -32.80
CA CYS A 22 -9.09 -0.31 -33.39
C CYS A 22 -10.34 -1.13 -33.72
N GLN A 23 -11.34 -1.11 -32.82
CA GLN A 23 -12.59 -1.84 -33.02
C GLN A 23 -13.35 -1.31 -34.25
N ASP A 24 -13.32 0.00 -34.47
CA ASP A 24 -14.02 0.63 -35.59
C ASP A 24 -13.22 0.59 -36.91
N ASN A 25 -11.90 0.78 -36.87
CA ASN A 25 -11.07 0.89 -38.08
C ASN A 25 -10.28 -0.38 -38.45
N ASN A 26 -10.39 -1.46 -37.67
CA ASN A 26 -9.66 -2.73 -37.85
C ASN A 26 -8.13 -2.57 -38.00
N GLN A 27 -7.56 -1.47 -37.46
CA GLN A 27 -6.13 -1.21 -37.50
C GLN A 27 -5.42 -1.98 -36.38
N HIS A 28 -4.74 -3.06 -36.76
CA HIS A 28 -4.06 -3.97 -35.83
C HIS A 28 -3.01 -3.28 -34.93
N ASN A 29 -2.34 -2.26 -35.45
CA ASN A 29 -1.29 -1.54 -34.72
C ASN A 29 -1.84 -0.79 -33.50
N ASP A 30 -3.04 -0.21 -33.63
CA ASP A 30 -3.67 0.56 -32.57
C ASP A 30 -4.21 -0.36 -31.47
N CYS A 31 -4.72 -1.54 -31.84
CA CYS A 31 -5.04 -2.61 -30.89
C CYS A 31 -3.83 -3.03 -30.08
N GLN A 32 -2.67 -3.23 -30.74
CA GLN A 32 -1.46 -3.62 -30.04
C GLN A 32 -0.99 -2.53 -29.07
N GLN A 33 -1.00 -1.27 -29.50
CA GLN A 33 -0.62 -0.14 -28.64
C GLN A 33 -1.61 0.06 -27.47
N GLY A 34 -2.91 0.01 -27.73
CA GLY A 34 -3.95 0.11 -26.71
C GLY A 34 -3.84 -1.00 -25.66
N ARG A 35 -3.57 -2.25 -26.11
CA ARG A 35 -3.31 -3.38 -25.20
C ARG A 35 -2.06 -3.19 -24.36
N LEU A 36 -0.94 -2.75 -24.95
CA LEU A 36 0.30 -2.49 -24.22
C LEU A 36 0.11 -1.40 -23.15
N LEU A 37 -0.62 -0.34 -23.48
CA LEU A 37 -0.95 0.72 -22.52
C LEU A 37 -1.89 0.23 -21.42
N ALA A 38 -2.88 -0.60 -21.76
CA ALA A 38 -3.77 -1.21 -20.77
C ALA A 38 -3.00 -2.13 -19.81
N ASP A 39 -2.08 -2.96 -20.31
CA ASP A 39 -1.22 -3.81 -19.48
C ASP A 39 -0.33 -2.97 -18.56
N GLN A 40 0.30 -1.91 -19.10
CA GLN A 40 1.13 -1.00 -18.30
C GLN A 40 0.36 -0.34 -17.16
N VAL A 41 -0.88 0.08 -17.42
CA VAL A 41 -1.72 0.67 -16.38
C VAL A 41 -2.17 -0.38 -15.38
N PHE A 42 -2.61 -1.56 -15.83
CA PHE A 42 -3.07 -2.66 -14.99
C PHE A 42 -2.01 -3.13 -13.98
N PHE A 43 -0.73 -3.15 -14.39
CA PHE A 43 0.39 -3.53 -13.53
C PHE A 43 1.05 -2.36 -12.80
N ASP A 44 0.48 -1.15 -12.86
CA ASP A 44 1.06 0.00 -12.17
C ASP A 44 0.95 -0.17 -10.63
N PRO A 45 2.03 0.10 -9.87
CA PRO A 45 2.04 -0.04 -8.42
C PRO A 45 0.97 0.78 -7.70
N SER A 46 0.49 1.89 -8.29
CA SER A 46 -0.62 2.68 -7.75
C SER A 46 -1.97 1.96 -7.85
N LEU A 47 -2.20 1.15 -8.89
CA LEU A 47 -3.39 0.32 -9.03
C LEU A 47 -3.30 -0.96 -8.20
N LEU A 48 -2.10 -1.54 -8.06
CA LEU A 48 -1.86 -2.61 -7.08
C LEU A 48 -2.09 -2.12 -5.64
N LYS A 49 -1.85 -0.84 -5.36
CA LYS A 49 -2.14 -0.21 -4.05
C LYS A 49 -3.64 -0.06 -3.77
N LEU A 50 -4.52 -0.07 -4.77
CA LEU A 50 -5.96 -0.20 -4.55
C LEU A 50 -6.33 -1.60 -4.02
N LEU A 51 -5.55 -2.63 -4.37
CA LEU A 51 -5.72 -4.00 -3.89
C LEU A 51 -4.93 -4.27 -2.59
N TYR A 52 -3.88 -3.49 -2.34
CA TYR A 52 -3.11 -3.52 -1.10
C TYR A 52 -3.93 -2.88 0.00
N PHE A 53 -4.51 -3.74 0.83
CA PHE A 53 -5.38 -3.35 1.94
C PHE A 53 -4.77 -2.23 2.78
N PRO A 54 -5.60 -1.26 3.21
CA PRO A 54 -5.15 -0.05 3.88
C PRO A 54 -4.34 -0.39 5.14
N ASP A 55 -3.46 0.53 5.55
CA ASP A 55 -2.59 0.43 6.72
C ASP A 55 -3.32 -0.02 8.02
N ASP A 56 -4.65 0.08 8.07
CA ASP A 56 -5.51 -0.36 9.16
C ASP A 56 -5.61 -1.90 9.32
N GLN A 57 -5.48 -2.69 8.24
CA GLN A 57 -5.57 -4.17 8.34
C GLN A 57 -4.25 -4.82 8.75
N LYS A 58 -3.11 -4.11 8.63
CA LYS A 58 -1.83 -4.64 9.10
C LYS A 58 -1.84 -4.82 10.61
N PHE A 59 -2.47 -3.89 11.34
CA PHE A 59 -2.56 -3.98 12.80
C PHE A 59 -3.41 -5.17 13.25
N ALA A 60 -4.45 -5.55 12.51
CA ALA A 60 -5.25 -6.75 12.80
C ALA A 60 -4.44 -8.06 12.70
N ILE A 61 -3.35 -8.07 11.92
CA ILE A 61 -2.43 -9.21 11.79
C ILE A 61 -1.27 -9.10 12.80
N TYR A 62 -0.67 -7.92 12.94
CA TYR A 62 0.49 -7.70 13.81
C TYR A 62 0.14 -7.73 15.30
N VAL A 63 -1.05 -7.27 15.71
CA VAL A 63 -1.44 -7.23 17.12
C VAL A 63 -1.56 -8.64 17.71
N PRO A 64 -2.32 -9.59 17.16
CA PRO A 64 -2.38 -10.95 17.73
C PRO A 64 -1.02 -11.67 17.72
N LEU A 65 -0.17 -11.42 16.72
CA LEU A 65 1.10 -12.12 16.56
C LEU A 65 2.21 -11.59 17.48
N PHE A 66 2.30 -10.26 17.64
CA PHE A 66 3.42 -9.61 18.33
C PHE A 66 3.06 -9.06 19.72
N LEU A 67 1.79 -8.76 20.00
CA LEU A 67 1.37 -8.30 21.33
C LEU A 67 1.66 -9.30 22.46
N PRO A 68 1.48 -10.63 22.29
CA PRO A 68 1.74 -11.60 23.38
C PRO A 68 3.22 -11.66 23.77
N MET A 69 4.13 -11.43 22.81
CA MET A 69 5.57 -11.40 23.04
C MET A 69 6.05 -10.01 23.47
N GLY A 70 5.49 -8.94 22.89
CA GLY A 70 5.89 -7.56 23.16
C GLY A 70 5.42 -7.02 24.50
N ALA A 71 4.21 -7.40 24.95
CA ALA A 71 3.66 -6.95 26.23
C ALA A 71 4.53 -7.30 27.44
N PRO A 72 4.99 -8.56 27.64
CA PRO A 72 5.85 -8.90 28.78
C PRO A 72 7.22 -8.23 28.70
N LEU A 73 7.80 -8.08 27.50
CA LEU A 73 9.08 -7.38 27.33
C LEU A 73 8.96 -5.89 27.69
N ALA A 74 7.90 -5.23 27.22
CA ALA A 74 7.62 -3.84 27.56
C ALA A 74 7.39 -3.64 29.07
N TRP A 75 6.68 -4.58 29.70
CA TRP A 75 6.43 -4.54 31.15
C TRP A 75 7.73 -4.65 31.96
N THR A 76 8.61 -5.58 31.59
CA THR A 76 9.92 -5.75 32.24
C THR A 76 10.77 -4.50 32.08
N LEU A 77 10.89 -3.96 30.87
CA LEU A 77 11.64 -2.72 30.60
C LEU A 77 11.10 -1.54 31.41
N PHE A 78 9.77 -1.41 31.53
CA PHE A 78 9.16 -0.33 32.31
C PHE A 78 9.51 -0.43 33.80
N ASN A 79 9.46 -1.64 34.37
CA ASN A 79 9.85 -1.89 35.75
C ASN A 79 11.34 -1.61 35.99
N ASP A 80 12.21 -2.03 35.08
CA ASP A 80 13.65 -1.81 35.17
C ASP A 80 13.99 -0.31 35.12
N ILE A 81 13.37 0.44 34.21
CA ILE A 81 13.54 1.90 34.12
C ILE A 81 13.04 2.58 35.40
N LYS A 82 11.86 2.18 35.91
CA LYS A 82 11.30 2.72 37.16
C LYS A 82 12.21 2.44 38.35
N PHE A 83 12.80 1.25 38.40
CA PHE A 83 13.76 0.87 39.43
C PHE A 83 15.02 1.73 39.36
N LEU A 84 15.59 1.92 38.16
CA LEU A 84 16.77 2.78 37.96
C LEU A 84 16.49 4.24 38.37
N ILE A 85 15.35 4.81 37.98
CA ILE A 85 14.95 6.17 38.38
C ILE A 85 14.83 6.26 39.91
N ASN A 86 14.24 5.24 40.54
CA ASN A 86 14.07 5.22 41.99
C ASN A 86 15.41 5.08 42.73
N ILE A 87 16.36 4.31 42.19
CA ILE A 87 17.74 4.25 42.70
C ILE A 87 18.40 5.63 42.65
N VAL A 88 18.34 6.30 41.51
CA VAL A 88 18.95 7.64 41.33
C VAL A 88 18.32 8.64 42.29
N LYS A 89 17.00 8.59 42.47
CA LYS A 89 16.26 9.48 43.38
C LYS A 89 16.55 9.19 44.85
N LYS A 90 16.82 7.94 45.23
CA LYS A 90 17.15 7.53 46.60
C LYS A 90 18.58 7.89 47.01
N ASN A 91 19.48 8.04 46.05
CA ASN A 91 20.89 8.39 46.27
C ASN A 91 21.17 9.92 46.23
N ARG A 92 20.15 10.75 45.99
CA ARG A 92 20.16 12.19 46.19
C ARG A 92 19.42 12.54 47.47
#